data_AF-A0A401GMI6-F1
#
_entry.id   AF-A0A401GMI6-F1
#
_cell.length_a   1.000
_cell.length_b   1.000
_cell.length_c   1.000
_cell.angle_alpha   90.00
_cell.angle_beta   90.00
_cell.angle_gamma   90.00
#
_symmetry.space_group_name_H-M   'P 1'
#
loop_
_entity.id
_entity.type
_entity.pdbx_description
1 polymer ?
#
loop_
_entity_poly.entity_id
_entity_poly.type
_entity_poly.pdbx_seq_one_letter_code
_entity_poly.pdbx_strand_id
1 'polypeptide(L)'
;MGCPAMSAVVVLSFKSHPARATGSELNLELALNHASNHASTAMSVAAPQIPVPAGIARAENTGVIDSPPQPHNPPTPKDVALAVLFEHDTLAAYRSRTLTQDKFINVVQYKNAVVAAATENPAGPNNAQPPWFAQAMATALQPLEVRMTAFGNELQTVKANIVEMKADIATIKVDLKDVKDRQAHMQRAVALMHNRTVGPGNATPFLEVPWANGTFPWGYIHHNNPLPQLTSADVVHALGRRESRRYFEGYYPGQEVPDDLPARGAAILAAIGCAQEHADPPA
;
A
#
# COMPACT_ATOMS: atom_id res chain seq x y z
N MET A 1 -4.36 61.81 -22.50
CA MET A 1 -3.33 60.94 -23.13
C MET A 1 -3.30 59.65 -22.32
N GLY A 2 -4.02 58.63 -22.78
CA GLY A 2 -4.18 57.36 -22.06
C GLY A 2 -3.31 56.28 -22.69
N CYS A 3 -2.42 55.70 -21.90
CA CYS A 3 -1.66 54.50 -22.27
C CYS A 3 -2.53 53.25 -22.02
N PRO A 4 -2.70 52.34 -22.99
CA PRO A 4 -3.35 51.07 -22.73
C PRO A 4 -2.34 50.07 -22.14
N ALA A 5 -2.70 49.46 -21.02
CA ALA A 5 -1.96 48.35 -20.43
C ALA A 5 -2.24 47.07 -21.23
N MET A 6 -1.21 46.53 -21.88
CA MET A 6 -1.28 45.20 -22.48
C MET A 6 -1.11 44.13 -21.40
N SER A 7 -2.14 43.32 -21.23
CA SER A 7 -2.14 42.15 -20.36
C SER A 7 -1.59 40.96 -21.14
N ALA A 8 -0.39 40.48 -20.77
CA ALA A 8 0.23 39.31 -21.38
C ALA A 8 -0.27 38.03 -20.68
N VAL A 9 -1.09 37.25 -21.38
CA VAL A 9 -1.53 35.92 -20.94
C VAL A 9 -0.43 34.91 -21.28
N VAL A 10 0.28 34.43 -20.27
CA VAL A 10 1.25 33.33 -20.42
C VAL A 10 0.49 32.01 -20.43
N VAL A 11 0.39 31.37 -21.59
CA VAL A 11 -0.17 30.02 -21.74
C VAL A 11 0.94 29.00 -21.45
N LEU A 12 0.89 28.37 -20.28
CA LEU A 12 1.78 27.26 -19.94
C LEU A 12 1.24 25.95 -20.55
N SER A 13 1.87 25.53 -21.65
CA SER A 13 1.56 24.27 -22.33
C SER A 13 2.22 23.09 -21.59
N PHE A 14 1.46 22.34 -20.79
CA PHE A 14 1.93 21.09 -20.18
C PHE A 14 1.89 19.94 -21.21
N LYS A 15 3.07 19.45 -21.60
CA LYS A 15 3.26 18.28 -22.46
C LYS A 15 3.04 17.00 -21.63
N SER A 16 1.96 16.28 -21.86
CA SER A 16 1.66 15.02 -21.18
C SER A 16 2.59 13.88 -21.66
N HIS A 17 3.38 13.38 -20.72
CA HIS A 17 3.87 12.00 -20.60
C HIS A 17 2.91 10.86 -20.99
N PRO A 18 3.01 10.13 -22.12
CA PRO A 18 2.33 8.83 -22.21
C PRO A 18 2.97 7.84 -21.24
N ALA A 19 2.18 7.39 -20.26
CA ALA A 19 2.55 6.35 -19.32
C ALA A 19 2.76 5.03 -20.06
N ARG A 20 3.97 4.49 -19.92
CA ARG A 20 4.42 3.21 -20.48
C ARG A 20 3.69 2.08 -19.76
N ALA A 21 2.69 1.49 -20.40
CA ALA A 21 2.03 0.27 -19.94
C ALA A 21 3.06 -0.87 -19.88
N THR A 22 3.34 -1.36 -18.68
CA THR A 22 4.20 -2.51 -18.44
C THR A 22 3.46 -3.78 -18.84
N GLY A 23 4.08 -4.58 -19.72
CA GLY A 23 3.51 -5.78 -20.36
C GLY A 23 3.27 -7.00 -19.45
N SER A 24 2.74 -6.80 -18.24
CA SER A 24 2.34 -7.88 -17.34
C SER A 24 0.87 -8.29 -17.46
N GLU A 25 0.01 -7.49 -18.10
CA GLU A 25 -1.42 -7.82 -18.24
C GLU A 25 -1.74 -8.74 -19.43
N LEU A 26 -0.90 -8.78 -20.47
CA LEU A 26 -1.14 -9.64 -21.64
C LEU A 26 -0.85 -11.13 -21.41
N ASN A 27 -0.22 -11.51 -20.30
CA ASN A 27 0.11 -12.91 -20.00
C ASN A 27 -0.98 -13.68 -19.23
N LEU A 28 -1.98 -13.00 -18.65
CA LEU A 28 -3.06 -13.68 -17.94
C LEU A 28 -4.19 -14.15 -18.88
N GLU A 29 -4.46 -13.43 -19.96
CA GLU A 29 -5.52 -13.81 -20.91
C GLU A 29 -5.13 -15.02 -21.79
N LEU A 30 -3.84 -15.18 -22.10
CA LEU A 30 -3.35 -16.31 -22.90
C LEU A 30 -3.33 -17.63 -22.10
N ALA A 31 -3.17 -17.56 -20.78
CA ALA A 31 -3.15 -18.74 -19.91
C ALA A 31 -4.55 -19.35 -19.68
N LEU A 32 -5.61 -18.53 -19.74
CA LEU A 32 -7.00 -18.99 -19.57
C LEU A 32 -7.55 -19.72 -20.81
N ASN A 33 -7.12 -19.35 -22.03
CA ASN A 33 -7.62 -19.99 -23.26
C ASN A 33 -6.98 -21.36 -23.57
N HIS A 34 -5.78 -21.66 -23.07
CA HIS A 34 -5.15 -22.97 -23.29
C HIS A 34 -5.73 -24.10 -22.41
N ALA A 35 -6.42 -23.77 -21.31
CA ALA A 35 -7.02 -24.77 -20.42
C ALA A 35 -8.35 -25.35 -20.97
N SER A 36 -8.99 -24.71 -21.95
CA SER A 36 -10.34 -25.10 -22.40
C SER A 36 -10.38 -26.22 -23.45
N ASN A 37 -9.25 -26.59 -24.09
CA ASN A 37 -9.26 -27.43 -25.29
C ASN A 37 -8.79 -28.89 -25.10
N HIS A 38 -8.51 -29.36 -23.89
CA HIS A 38 -7.98 -30.73 -23.64
C HIS A 38 -8.99 -31.74 -23.04
N ALA A 39 -10.28 -31.41 -22.93
CA ALA A 39 -11.24 -32.23 -22.15
C ALA A 39 -12.09 -33.25 -22.95
N SER A 40 -11.71 -33.66 -24.17
CA SER A 40 -12.47 -34.64 -24.96
C SER A 40 -11.63 -35.83 -25.41
N THR A 41 -11.22 -36.66 -24.45
CA THR A 41 -10.88 -38.06 -24.69
C THR A 41 -11.29 -38.84 -23.44
N ALA A 42 -12.59 -39.12 -23.32
CA ALA A 42 -13.12 -39.90 -22.22
C ALA A 42 -12.78 -41.39 -22.45
N MET A 43 -11.73 -41.85 -21.76
CA MET A 43 -11.60 -43.28 -21.49
C MET A 43 -12.81 -43.71 -20.67
N SER A 44 -13.52 -44.74 -21.15
CA SER A 44 -14.60 -45.41 -20.42
C SER A 44 -14.01 -46.14 -19.20
N VAL A 45 -13.64 -45.38 -18.17
CA VAL A 45 -13.23 -45.91 -16.88
C VAL A 45 -14.49 -46.41 -16.18
N ALA A 46 -14.55 -47.69 -15.85
CA ALA A 46 -15.66 -48.26 -15.10
C ALA A 46 -15.85 -47.45 -13.81
N ALA A 47 -17.06 -46.94 -13.58
CA ALA A 47 -17.37 -46.14 -12.41
C ALA A 47 -17.02 -46.92 -11.13
N PRO A 48 -16.30 -46.32 -10.17
CA PRO A 48 -15.85 -47.01 -8.97
C PRO A 48 -17.04 -47.55 -8.17
N GLN A 49 -16.96 -48.83 -7.78
CA GLN A 49 -18.00 -49.43 -6.93
C GLN A 49 -18.01 -48.77 -5.56
N ILE A 50 -19.20 -48.39 -5.08
CA ILE A 50 -19.40 -47.81 -3.75
C ILE A 50 -19.31 -48.94 -2.73
N PRO A 51 -18.35 -48.93 -1.79
CA PRO A 51 -18.22 -49.99 -0.80
C PRO A 51 -19.39 -49.93 0.20
N VAL A 52 -20.06 -51.07 0.41
CA VAL A 52 -21.10 -51.20 1.44
C VAL A 52 -20.43 -51.26 2.83
N PRO A 53 -20.89 -50.48 3.82
CA PRO A 53 -20.39 -50.58 5.19
C PRO A 53 -20.55 -52.01 5.71
N ALA A 54 -19.43 -52.60 6.15
CA ALA A 54 -19.44 -53.95 6.72
C ALA A 54 -20.43 -54.04 7.89
N GLY A 55 -21.18 -55.15 7.93
CA GLY A 55 -22.27 -55.46 8.86
C GLY A 55 -22.11 -54.81 10.23
N ILE A 56 -23.09 -53.97 10.58
CA ILE A 56 -23.11 -53.26 11.86
C ILE A 56 -23.79 -54.16 12.88
N ALA A 57 -23.01 -55.07 13.48
CA ALA A 57 -23.48 -55.86 14.61
C ALA A 57 -23.74 -54.95 15.81
N ARG A 58 -24.94 -55.02 16.38
CA ARG A 58 -25.34 -54.25 17.57
C ARG A 58 -24.69 -54.87 18.81
N ALA A 59 -24.24 -54.05 19.76
CA ALA A 59 -23.78 -54.53 21.05
C ALA A 59 -24.97 -55.18 21.79
N GLU A 60 -24.96 -56.51 21.83
CA GLU A 60 -25.70 -57.45 22.67
C GLU A 60 -27.20 -57.12 22.96
N ASN A 61 -28.10 -57.91 22.35
CA ASN A 61 -29.50 -58.18 22.72
C ASN A 61 -30.70 -57.35 22.21
N THR A 62 -30.61 -56.50 21.18
CA THR A 62 -31.82 -55.77 20.68
C THR A 62 -32.03 -55.67 19.15
N GLY A 63 -31.46 -56.56 18.36
CA GLY A 63 -31.73 -56.65 16.90
C GLY A 63 -30.58 -56.10 16.05
N VAL A 64 -30.21 -56.84 15.01
CA VAL A 64 -29.14 -56.49 14.06
C VAL A 64 -29.70 -55.46 13.07
N ILE A 65 -28.95 -54.37 12.80
CA ILE A 65 -29.26 -53.51 11.65
C ILE A 65 -28.60 -54.16 10.44
N ASP A 66 -29.42 -54.69 9.53
CA ASP A 66 -28.92 -55.31 8.32
C ASP A 66 -28.23 -54.27 7.43
N SER A 67 -27.05 -54.62 6.91
CA SER A 67 -26.39 -53.80 5.89
C SER A 67 -27.30 -53.68 4.67
N PRO A 68 -27.40 -52.49 4.05
CA PRO A 68 -28.17 -52.33 2.83
C PRO A 68 -27.54 -53.18 1.71
N PRO A 69 -28.34 -53.61 0.72
CA PRO A 69 -27.80 -54.29 -0.46
C PRO A 69 -26.81 -53.39 -1.20
N GLN A 70 -25.87 -54.00 -1.91
CA GLN A 70 -24.94 -53.30 -2.80
C GLN A 70 -25.74 -52.41 -3.77
N PRO A 71 -25.47 -51.10 -3.84
CA PRO A 71 -26.19 -50.21 -4.75
C PRO A 71 -25.88 -50.58 -6.20
N HIS A 72 -26.82 -50.29 -7.10
CA HIS A 72 -26.60 -50.49 -8.53
C HIS A 72 -25.48 -49.57 -9.03
N ASN A 73 -24.87 -49.92 -10.17
CA ASN A 73 -23.89 -49.07 -10.84
C ASN A 73 -24.41 -48.72 -12.25
N PRO A 74 -24.90 -47.50 -12.49
CA PRO A 74 -25.03 -46.39 -11.53
C PRO A 74 -26.16 -46.60 -10.48
N PRO A 75 -26.11 -45.92 -9.32
CA PRO A 75 -27.15 -46.04 -8.31
C PRO A 75 -28.51 -45.57 -8.83
N THR A 76 -29.55 -46.30 -8.45
CA THR A 76 -30.94 -45.99 -8.75
C THR A 76 -31.55 -45.09 -7.66
N PRO A 77 -32.69 -44.43 -7.91
CA PRO A 77 -33.43 -43.73 -6.86
C PRO A 77 -33.79 -44.63 -5.67
N LYS A 78 -34.00 -45.93 -5.92
CA LYS A 78 -34.22 -46.94 -4.86
C LYS A 78 -32.99 -47.12 -3.97
N ASP A 79 -31.79 -47.11 -4.55
CA ASP A 79 -30.53 -47.22 -3.79
C ASP A 79 -30.32 -46.00 -2.89
N VAL A 80 -30.64 -44.80 -3.40
CA VAL A 80 -30.61 -43.56 -2.60
C VAL A 80 -31.60 -43.63 -1.44
N ALA A 81 -32.85 -44.05 -1.70
CA ALA A 81 -33.86 -44.20 -0.66
C ALA A 81 -33.44 -45.21 0.42
N LEU A 82 -32.86 -46.35 0.01
CA LEU A 82 -32.34 -47.36 0.94
C LEU A 82 -31.16 -46.83 1.77
N ALA A 83 -30.26 -46.03 1.18
CA ALA A 83 -29.15 -45.41 1.91
C ALA A 83 -29.64 -44.38 2.96
N VAL A 84 -30.70 -43.62 2.65
CA VAL A 84 -31.33 -42.69 3.60
C VAL A 84 -32.01 -43.43 4.75
N LEU A 85 -32.76 -44.50 4.45
CA LEU A 85 -33.39 -45.35 5.48
C LEU A 85 -32.32 -45.99 6.39
N PHE A 86 -31.23 -46.47 5.83
CA PHE A 86 -30.12 -47.04 6.60
C PHE A 86 -29.44 -46.01 7.51
N GLU A 87 -29.23 -44.78 7.06
CA GLU A 87 -28.77 -43.69 7.93
C GLU A 87 -29.76 -43.40 9.07
N HIS A 88 -31.05 -43.36 8.78
CA HIS A 88 -32.08 -43.11 9.78
C HIS A 88 -32.08 -44.18 10.89
N ASP A 89 -32.00 -45.46 10.52
CA ASP A 89 -32.01 -46.57 11.48
C ASP A 89 -30.72 -46.61 12.30
N THR A 90 -29.58 -46.31 11.69
CA THR A 90 -28.29 -46.22 12.40
C THR A 90 -28.20 -44.99 13.29
N LEU A 91 -28.83 -43.87 12.94
CA LEU A 91 -28.96 -42.70 13.80
C LEU A 91 -29.76 -43.02 15.06
N ALA A 92 -30.86 -43.77 14.93
CA ALA A 92 -31.64 -44.22 16.07
C ALA A 92 -30.81 -45.09 17.04
N ALA A 93 -30.02 -46.02 16.49
CA ALA A 93 -29.11 -46.86 17.28
C ALA A 93 -27.92 -46.10 17.89
N TYR A 94 -27.41 -45.08 17.21
CA TYR A 94 -26.38 -44.18 17.73
C TYR A 94 -26.91 -43.36 18.91
N ARG A 95 -28.13 -42.79 18.80
CA ARG A 95 -28.78 -42.06 19.89
C ARG A 95 -29.02 -42.92 21.12
N SER A 96 -29.33 -44.21 20.95
CA SER A 96 -29.47 -45.15 22.07
C SER A 96 -28.14 -45.67 22.61
N ARG A 97 -26.99 -45.13 22.15
CA ARG A 97 -25.62 -45.55 22.51
C ARG A 97 -25.31 -47.02 22.23
N THR A 98 -26.06 -47.64 21.31
CA THR A 98 -25.83 -49.03 20.88
C THR A 98 -24.92 -49.14 19.66
N LEU A 99 -24.59 -47.99 19.06
CA LEU A 99 -23.70 -47.86 17.92
C LEU A 99 -22.58 -46.87 18.25
N THR A 100 -21.33 -47.19 17.91
CA THR A 100 -20.19 -46.26 18.05
C THR A 100 -20.25 -45.14 17.03
N GLN A 101 -19.67 -43.98 17.35
CA GLN A 101 -19.61 -42.82 16.45
C GLN A 101 -18.97 -43.14 15.09
N ASP A 102 -17.86 -43.89 15.07
CA ASP A 102 -17.16 -44.22 13.82
C ASP A 102 -18.04 -45.02 12.84
N LYS A 103 -18.84 -45.95 13.38
CA LYS A 103 -19.78 -46.73 12.58
C LYS A 103 -20.89 -45.83 12.01
N PHE A 104 -21.40 -44.88 12.80
CA PHE A 104 -22.37 -43.92 12.29
C PHE A 104 -21.78 -43.01 11.20
N ILE A 105 -20.54 -42.51 11.39
CA ILE A 105 -19.83 -41.71 10.37
C ILE A 105 -19.70 -42.47 9.05
N ASN A 106 -19.34 -43.76 9.08
CA ASN A 106 -19.23 -44.58 7.88
C ASN A 106 -20.57 -44.72 7.13
N VAL A 107 -21.69 -44.74 7.84
CA VAL A 107 -23.03 -44.80 7.22
C VAL A 107 -23.37 -43.47 6.53
N VAL A 108 -23.06 -42.34 7.17
CA VAL A 108 -23.24 -41.01 6.57
C VAL A 108 -22.39 -40.88 5.30
N GLN A 109 -21.14 -41.33 5.35
CA GLN A 109 -20.24 -41.35 4.19
C GLN A 109 -20.78 -42.23 3.06
N TYR A 110 -21.29 -43.42 3.38
CA TYR A 110 -21.94 -44.30 2.40
C TYR A 110 -23.14 -43.63 1.72
N LYS A 111 -24.05 -43.02 2.49
CA LYS A 111 -25.20 -42.30 1.91
C LYS A 111 -24.74 -41.19 0.96
N ASN A 112 -23.77 -40.39 1.37
CA ASN A 112 -23.27 -39.30 0.53
C ASN A 112 -22.63 -39.83 -0.76
N ALA A 113 -21.92 -40.95 -0.71
CA ALA A 113 -21.37 -41.61 -1.89
C ALA A 113 -22.47 -42.12 -2.84
N VAL A 114 -23.52 -42.75 -2.31
CA VAL A 114 -24.68 -43.21 -3.10
C VAL A 114 -25.41 -42.05 -3.75
N VAL A 115 -25.63 -40.95 -3.03
CA VAL A 115 -26.27 -39.74 -3.57
C VAL A 115 -25.41 -39.11 -4.66
N ALA A 116 -24.11 -38.94 -4.43
CA ALA A 116 -23.19 -38.36 -5.42
C ALA A 116 -23.16 -39.17 -6.72
N ALA A 117 -23.01 -40.49 -6.63
CA ALA A 117 -22.99 -41.36 -7.79
C ALA A 117 -24.37 -41.44 -8.49
N ALA A 118 -25.48 -41.30 -7.76
CA ALA A 118 -26.81 -41.19 -8.36
C ALA A 118 -26.99 -39.88 -9.15
N THR A 119 -26.41 -38.78 -8.68
CA THR A 119 -26.44 -37.47 -9.38
C THR A 119 -25.56 -37.43 -10.62
N GLU A 120 -24.50 -38.23 -10.66
CA GLU A 120 -23.60 -38.36 -11.81
C GLU A 120 -24.15 -39.26 -12.92
N ASN A 121 -25.34 -39.86 -12.76
CA ASN A 121 -25.99 -40.66 -13.80
C ASN A 121 -26.88 -39.78 -14.70
N PRO A 122 -26.41 -39.31 -15.86
CA PRO A 122 -27.19 -38.45 -16.76
C PRO A 122 -28.35 -39.18 -17.46
N ALA A 123 -28.42 -40.52 -17.37
CA ALA A 123 -29.40 -41.33 -18.10
C ALA A 123 -30.71 -41.58 -17.33
N GLY A 124 -30.84 -41.08 -16.10
CA GLY A 124 -32.08 -41.22 -15.33
C GLY A 124 -33.19 -40.29 -15.86
N PRO A 125 -34.41 -40.78 -16.19
CA PRO A 125 -35.52 -39.95 -16.67
C PRO A 125 -35.98 -38.87 -15.67
N ASN A 126 -35.52 -38.94 -14.42
CA ASN A 126 -35.83 -38.00 -13.34
C ASN A 126 -34.63 -37.14 -12.90
N ASN A 127 -33.47 -37.24 -13.58
CA ASN A 127 -32.24 -36.50 -13.22
C ASN A 127 -32.04 -35.21 -14.04
N ALA A 128 -32.93 -34.90 -14.98
CA ALA A 128 -32.94 -33.59 -15.62
C ALA A 128 -33.41 -32.55 -14.59
N GLN A 129 -32.57 -31.56 -14.27
CA GLN A 129 -33.00 -30.39 -13.50
C GLN A 129 -34.32 -29.88 -14.09
N PRO A 130 -35.31 -29.51 -13.24
CA PRO A 130 -36.56 -28.97 -13.75
C PRO A 130 -36.29 -27.81 -14.72
N PRO A 131 -37.01 -27.69 -15.85
CA PRO A 131 -36.75 -26.67 -16.86
C PRO A 131 -36.74 -25.23 -16.31
N TRP A 132 -37.44 -25.00 -15.18
CA TRP A 132 -37.50 -23.70 -14.50
C TRP A 132 -36.26 -23.40 -13.64
N PHE A 133 -35.48 -24.41 -13.23
CA PHE A 133 -34.41 -24.25 -12.24
C PHE A 133 -33.28 -23.35 -12.73
N ALA A 134 -32.83 -23.54 -13.97
CA ALA A 134 -31.77 -22.70 -14.56
C ALA A 134 -32.19 -21.23 -14.62
N GLN A 135 -33.45 -20.96 -15.03
CA GLN A 135 -33.99 -19.61 -15.09
C GLN A 135 -34.12 -18.98 -13.69
N ALA A 136 -34.58 -19.76 -12.70
CA ALA A 136 -34.67 -19.31 -11.31
C ALA A 136 -33.28 -18.99 -10.74
N MET A 137 -32.27 -19.81 -11.04
CA MET A 137 -30.89 -19.58 -10.59
C MET A 137 -30.29 -18.33 -11.25
N ALA A 138 -30.44 -18.16 -12.56
CA ALA A 138 -30.00 -16.95 -13.27
C ALA A 138 -30.66 -15.70 -12.69
N THR A 139 -31.97 -15.75 -12.43
CA THR A 139 -32.73 -14.64 -11.82
C THR A 139 -32.25 -14.36 -10.40
N ALA A 140 -31.95 -15.39 -9.61
CA ALA A 140 -31.46 -15.24 -8.24
C ALA A 140 -30.03 -14.67 -8.17
N LEU A 141 -29.19 -14.94 -9.18
CA LEU A 141 -27.80 -14.46 -9.24
C LEU A 141 -27.67 -13.06 -9.87
N GLN A 142 -28.64 -12.61 -10.66
CA GLN A 142 -28.59 -11.31 -11.34
C GLN A 142 -28.31 -10.10 -10.41
N PRO A 143 -28.86 -10.01 -9.18
CA PRO A 143 -28.51 -8.94 -8.25
C PRO A 143 -27.04 -8.95 -7.82
N LEU A 144 -26.41 -10.13 -7.76
CA LEU A 144 -24.99 -10.25 -7.40
C LEU A 144 -24.09 -9.73 -8.53
N GLU A 145 -24.43 -10.03 -9.79
CA GLU A 145 -23.69 -9.51 -10.96
C GLU A 145 -23.73 -7.97 -11.03
N VAL A 146 -24.90 -7.39 -10.77
CA VAL A 146 -25.08 -5.93 -10.70
C VAL A 146 -24.21 -5.34 -9.58
N ARG A 147 -24.21 -5.97 -8.40
CA ARG A 147 -23.38 -5.51 -7.27
C ARG A 147 -21.88 -5.63 -7.53
N MET A 148 -21.44 -6.71 -8.17
CA MET A 148 -20.03 -6.89 -8.54
C MET A 148 -19.58 -5.82 -9.55
N THR A 149 -20.44 -5.51 -10.52
CA THR A 149 -20.17 -4.43 -11.48
C THR A 149 -20.10 -3.07 -10.79
N ALA A 150 -21.05 -2.78 -9.89
CA ALA A 150 -21.04 -1.55 -9.10
C ALA A 150 -19.77 -1.42 -8.24
N PHE A 151 -19.39 -2.49 -7.54
CA PHE A 151 -18.15 -2.54 -6.76
C PHE A 151 -16.91 -2.32 -7.64
N GLY A 152 -16.89 -2.90 -8.84
CA GLY A 152 -15.84 -2.64 -9.83
C GLY A 152 -15.71 -1.15 -10.19
N ASN A 153 -16.84 -0.47 -10.39
CA ASN A 153 -16.85 0.97 -10.68
C ASN A 153 -16.41 1.82 -9.48
N GLU A 154 -16.83 1.47 -8.27
CA GLU A 154 -16.38 2.12 -7.04
C GLU A 154 -14.86 1.98 -6.85
N LEU A 155 -14.31 0.79 -7.12
CA LEU A 155 -12.87 0.54 -7.05
C LEU A 155 -12.09 1.40 -8.05
N GLN A 156 -12.61 1.58 -9.27
CA GLN A 156 -11.99 2.47 -10.26
C GLN A 156 -12.02 3.93 -9.80
N THR A 157 -13.13 4.37 -9.18
CA THR A 157 -13.23 5.72 -8.60
C THR A 157 -12.20 5.92 -7.49
N VAL A 158 -12.08 4.96 -6.56
CA VAL A 158 -11.06 5.01 -5.50
C VAL A 158 -9.65 5.06 -6.08
N LYS A 159 -9.37 4.28 -7.13
CA LYS A 159 -8.08 4.30 -7.82
C LYS A 159 -7.77 5.68 -8.42
N ALA A 160 -8.76 6.33 -9.06
CA ALA A 160 -8.59 7.68 -9.60
C ALA A 160 -8.29 8.70 -8.50
N ASN A 161 -9.05 8.68 -7.40
CA ASN A 161 -8.83 9.57 -6.25
C ASN A 161 -7.43 9.38 -5.63
N ILE A 162 -6.92 8.14 -5.54
CA ILE A 162 -5.56 7.86 -5.06
C ILE A 162 -4.50 8.50 -5.98
N VAL A 163 -4.72 8.50 -7.30
CA VAL A 163 -3.80 9.14 -8.25
C VAL A 163 -3.81 10.66 -8.06
N GLU A 164 -4.97 11.26 -7.88
CA GLU A 164 -5.12 12.70 -7.61
C GLU A 164 -4.44 13.10 -6.29
N MET A 165 -4.71 12.37 -5.20
CA MET A 165 -4.06 12.61 -3.90
C MET A 165 -2.54 12.52 -3.98
N LYS A 166 -2.00 11.62 -4.81
CA LYS A 166 -0.55 11.54 -5.03
C LYS A 166 0.01 12.78 -5.72
N ALA A 167 -0.73 13.34 -6.67
CA ALA A 167 -0.35 14.58 -7.34
C ALA A 167 -0.38 15.76 -6.35
N ASP A 168 -1.43 15.88 -5.54
CA ASP A 168 -1.55 16.92 -4.52
C ASP A 168 -0.42 16.86 -3.48
N ILE A 169 -0.09 15.65 -3.00
CA ILE A 169 1.04 15.44 -2.09
C ILE A 169 2.37 15.90 -2.72
N ALA A 170 2.55 15.72 -4.03
CA ALA A 170 3.75 16.19 -4.72
C ALA A 170 3.81 17.72 -4.76
N THR A 171 2.68 18.39 -5.05
CA THR A 171 2.56 19.85 -5.02
C THR A 171 2.84 20.41 -3.62
N ILE A 172 2.21 19.83 -2.59
CA ILE A 172 2.39 20.26 -1.18
C ILE A 172 3.87 20.18 -0.76
N LYS A 173 4.62 19.18 -1.23
CA LYS A 173 6.06 19.07 -0.92
C LYS A 173 6.87 20.22 -1.51
N VAL A 174 6.52 20.68 -2.71
CA VAL A 174 7.17 21.83 -3.36
C VAL A 174 6.82 23.10 -2.60
N ASP A 175 5.54 23.33 -2.31
CA ASP A 175 5.10 24.52 -1.58
C ASP A 175 5.73 24.60 -0.19
N LEU A 176 5.84 23.47 0.52
CA LEU A 176 6.48 23.42 1.83
C LEU A 176 7.96 23.76 1.75
N LYS A 177 8.65 23.31 0.69
CA LYS A 177 10.04 23.70 0.44
C LYS A 177 10.15 25.20 0.21
N ASP A 178 9.27 25.77 -0.61
CA ASP A 178 9.25 27.21 -0.91
C ASP A 178 8.98 28.06 0.34
N VAL A 179 8.02 27.65 1.17
CA VAL A 179 7.73 28.31 2.46
C VAL A 179 8.95 28.28 3.38
N LYS A 180 9.63 27.14 3.46
CA LYS A 180 10.86 27.00 4.25
C LYS A 180 11.97 27.91 3.74
N ASP A 181 12.17 27.96 2.43
CA ASP A 181 13.19 28.80 1.80
C ASP A 181 12.86 30.29 2.04
N ARG A 182 11.59 30.72 1.91
CA ARG A 182 11.14 32.08 2.26
C ARG A 182 11.32 32.42 3.74
N GLN A 183 11.01 31.49 4.64
CA GLN A 183 11.21 31.68 6.07
C GLN A 183 12.69 31.88 6.41
N ALA A 184 13.58 31.07 5.82
CA ALA A 184 15.03 31.22 5.99
C ALA A 184 15.52 32.58 5.47
N HIS A 185 15.04 33.03 4.31
CA HIS A 185 15.37 34.36 3.78
C HIS A 185 14.89 35.49 4.68
N MET A 186 13.66 35.39 5.21
CA MET A 186 13.11 36.39 6.14
C MET A 186 13.91 36.45 7.44
N GLN A 187 14.22 35.30 8.05
CA GLN A 187 15.06 35.23 9.25
C GLN A 187 16.44 35.88 9.00
N ARG A 188 17.05 35.57 7.85
CA ARG A 188 18.33 36.17 7.45
C ARG A 188 18.21 37.69 7.31
N ALA A 189 17.20 38.19 6.60
CA ALA A 189 16.99 39.62 6.40
C ALA A 189 16.80 40.36 7.73
N VAL A 190 15.98 39.82 8.63
CA VAL A 190 15.74 40.39 9.96
C VAL A 190 17.04 40.43 10.79
N ALA A 191 17.79 39.33 10.82
CA ALA A 191 19.05 39.27 11.55
C ALA A 191 20.09 40.27 10.99
N LEU A 192 20.22 40.38 9.67
CA LEU A 192 21.08 41.37 9.02
C LEU A 192 20.67 42.81 9.36
N MET A 193 19.37 43.12 9.30
CA MET A 193 18.86 44.45 9.65
C MET A 193 19.14 44.79 11.12
N HIS A 194 18.91 43.84 12.03
CA HIS A 194 19.21 44.03 13.44
C HIS A 194 20.71 44.26 13.69
N ASN A 195 21.57 43.39 13.14
CA ASN A 195 23.01 43.47 13.33
C ASN A 195 23.60 44.80 12.82
N ARG A 196 23.04 45.35 11.74
CA ARG A 196 23.41 46.70 11.26
C ARG A 196 23.11 47.81 12.26
N THR A 197 22.10 47.65 13.11
CA THR A 197 21.67 48.69 14.05
C THR A 197 22.39 48.66 15.40
N VAL A 198 23.00 47.52 15.77
CA VAL A 198 23.63 47.33 17.10
C VAL A 198 25.14 47.59 17.13
N GLY A 199 25.74 48.05 16.03
CA GLY A 199 27.16 48.41 15.96
C GLY A 199 28.09 47.19 16.11
N PRO A 200 29.12 47.23 17.00
CA PRO A 200 30.06 46.11 17.18
C PRO A 200 29.52 44.95 18.03
N GLY A 201 28.31 45.07 18.59
CA GLY A 201 27.67 43.99 19.36
C GLY A 201 28.05 43.95 20.85
N ASN A 202 28.72 44.99 21.38
CA ASN A 202 29.22 45.00 22.76
C ASN A 202 28.12 45.27 23.80
N ALA A 203 27.14 46.12 23.47
CA ALA A 203 26.02 46.46 24.36
C ALA A 203 24.76 45.63 24.07
N THR A 204 24.57 45.20 22.83
CA THR A 204 23.46 44.35 22.40
C THR A 204 24.03 43.30 21.46
N PRO A 205 23.90 42.00 21.77
CA PRO A 205 24.54 40.95 20.97
C PRO A 205 23.93 40.87 19.59
N PHE A 206 24.71 40.41 18.61
CA PHE A 206 24.22 40.10 17.29
C PHE A 206 23.16 38.99 17.32
N LEU A 207 22.16 39.11 16.44
CA LEU A 207 21.32 38.01 16.03
C LEU A 207 22.08 37.11 15.07
N GLU A 208 21.83 35.82 15.20
CA GLU A 208 22.45 34.84 14.33
C GLU A 208 21.89 34.94 12.90
N VAL A 209 22.80 34.96 11.93
CA VAL A 209 22.46 35.03 10.50
C VAL A 209 22.59 33.62 9.92
N PRO A 210 21.48 32.97 9.52
CA PRO A 210 21.56 31.65 8.90
C PRO A 210 22.35 31.71 7.57
N TRP A 211 22.99 30.59 7.22
CA TRP A 211 23.65 30.44 5.92
C TRP A 211 22.65 30.53 4.75
N ALA A 212 23.17 30.54 3.52
CA ALA A 212 22.33 30.68 2.32
C ALA A 212 21.29 29.55 2.16
N ASN A 213 21.55 28.37 2.74
CA ASN A 213 20.64 27.23 2.77
C ASN A 213 19.64 27.26 3.95
N GLY A 214 19.63 28.32 4.76
CA GLY A 214 18.76 28.49 5.92
C GLY A 214 19.20 27.75 7.20
N THR A 215 20.32 27.03 7.19
CA THR A 215 20.82 26.40 8.42
C THR A 215 21.59 27.40 9.27
N PHE A 216 21.38 27.34 10.59
CA PHE A 216 22.09 28.17 11.55
C PHE A 216 23.54 27.67 11.73
N PRO A 217 24.54 28.56 11.63
CA PRO A 217 25.95 28.20 11.82
C PRO A 217 26.28 27.68 13.23
N TRP A 218 25.69 28.26 14.27
CA TRP A 218 26.01 27.94 15.66
C TRP A 218 25.55 26.52 16.00
N GLY A 219 26.39 25.81 16.77
CA GLY A 219 26.15 24.41 17.12
C GLY A 219 26.42 23.44 15.97
N TYR A 220 26.72 23.92 14.75
CA TYR A 220 27.20 23.07 13.67
C TYR A 220 28.53 22.42 14.09
N ILE A 221 28.56 21.09 14.16
CA ILE A 221 29.75 20.34 14.57
C ILE A 221 30.73 20.29 13.40
N HIS A 222 31.89 20.91 13.57
CA HIS A 222 32.99 20.85 12.63
C HIS A 222 34.22 20.24 13.31
N HIS A 223 34.63 19.04 12.86
CA HIS A 223 35.73 18.28 13.48
C HIS A 223 35.57 18.09 15.00
N ASN A 224 34.39 17.65 15.45
CA ASN A 224 34.03 17.42 16.85
C ASN A 224 33.94 18.67 17.75
N ASN A 225 34.10 19.87 17.19
CA ASN A 225 33.90 21.12 17.91
C ASN A 225 32.67 21.85 17.35
N PRO A 226 31.69 22.23 18.17
CA PRO A 226 30.59 23.08 17.71
C PRO A 226 31.12 24.48 17.41
N LEU A 227 30.66 25.09 16.31
CA LEU A 227 30.97 26.49 16.04
C LEU A 227 30.41 27.37 17.16
N PRO A 228 31.18 28.36 17.67
CA PRO A 228 30.72 29.28 18.71
C PRO A 228 29.75 30.31 18.13
N GLN A 229 28.79 30.79 18.92
CA GLN A 229 27.83 31.81 18.47
C GLN A 229 28.52 33.15 18.23
N LEU A 230 28.24 33.82 17.11
CA LEU A 230 28.85 35.12 16.76
C LEU A 230 28.08 36.28 17.40
N THR A 231 28.26 36.51 18.70
CA THR A 231 27.49 37.51 19.46
C THR A 231 28.03 38.93 19.38
N SER A 232 29.30 39.12 19.00
CA SER A 232 29.91 40.45 18.83
C SER A 232 31.07 40.41 17.83
N ALA A 233 31.57 41.58 17.43
CA ALA A 233 32.75 41.68 16.56
C ALA A 233 33.99 41.06 17.21
N ASP A 234 34.16 41.24 18.52
CA ASP A 234 35.26 40.64 19.29
C ASP A 234 35.23 39.12 19.21
N VAL A 235 34.04 38.50 19.25
CA VAL A 235 33.91 37.04 19.09
C VAL A 235 34.32 36.60 17.68
N VAL A 236 33.97 37.36 16.65
CA VAL A 236 34.39 37.07 15.27
C VAL A 236 35.91 37.18 15.12
N HIS A 237 36.54 38.17 15.75
CA HIS A 237 37.99 38.35 15.75
C HIS A 237 38.73 37.30 16.59
N ALA A 238 38.08 36.76 17.62
CA ALA A 238 38.62 35.70 18.47
C ALA A 238 38.50 34.29 17.85
N LEU A 239 37.82 34.13 16.71
CA LEU A 239 37.68 32.83 16.04
C LEU A 239 39.04 32.23 15.66
N GLY A 240 39.21 30.94 15.92
CA GLY A 240 40.38 30.21 15.47
C GLY A 240 40.45 30.07 13.93
N ARG A 241 41.60 29.62 13.41
CA ARG A 241 41.80 29.39 11.95
C ARG A 241 40.75 28.45 11.36
N ARG A 242 40.36 27.41 12.11
CA ARG A 242 39.38 26.40 11.67
C ARG A 242 37.95 26.94 11.69
N GLU A 243 37.56 27.61 12.76
CA GLU A 243 36.21 28.15 12.94
C GLU A 243 35.93 29.26 11.93
N SER A 244 36.85 30.23 11.79
CA SER A 244 36.75 31.31 10.81
C SER A 244 36.66 30.78 9.37
N ARG A 245 37.47 29.77 9.01
CA ARG A 245 37.37 29.11 7.71
C ARG A 245 35.98 28.50 7.49
N ARG A 246 35.45 27.78 8.48
CA ARG A 246 34.14 27.13 8.34
C ARG A 246 33.00 28.14 8.23
N TYR A 247 33.05 29.21 9.03
CA TYR A 247 32.11 30.32 8.93
C TYR A 247 32.15 30.96 7.54
N PHE A 248 33.36 31.23 7.02
CA PHE A 248 33.55 31.78 5.68
C PHE A 248 32.93 30.87 4.61
N GLU A 249 33.25 29.58 4.61
CA GLU A 249 32.72 28.60 3.63
C GLU A 249 31.18 28.53 3.64
N GLY A 250 30.56 28.68 4.83
CA GLY A 250 29.10 28.69 4.95
C GLY A 250 28.44 29.97 4.42
N TYR A 251 29.06 31.13 4.61
CA TYR A 251 28.55 32.41 4.11
C TYR A 251 28.87 32.66 2.63
N TYR A 252 30.00 32.14 2.14
CA TYR A 252 30.53 32.35 0.79
C TYR A 252 30.80 31.00 0.09
N PRO A 253 29.75 30.20 -0.18
CA PRO A 253 29.93 28.89 -0.79
C PRO A 253 30.56 29.01 -2.19
N GLY A 254 31.61 28.22 -2.43
CA GLY A 254 32.33 28.19 -3.71
C GLY A 254 33.37 29.28 -3.90
N GLN A 255 33.54 30.21 -2.94
CA GLN A 255 34.64 31.17 -2.97
C GLN A 255 35.91 30.58 -2.36
N GLU A 256 37.07 30.97 -2.89
CA GLU A 256 38.35 30.61 -2.30
C GLU A 256 38.48 31.24 -0.91
N VAL A 257 38.84 30.43 0.08
CA VAL A 257 38.96 30.89 1.47
C VAL A 257 40.25 31.68 1.62
N PRO A 258 40.20 32.98 2.01
CA PRO A 258 41.40 33.76 2.27
C PRO A 258 42.27 33.07 3.32
N ASP A 259 43.58 33.02 3.11
CA ASP A 259 44.51 32.41 4.08
C ASP A 259 44.69 33.26 5.35
N ASP A 260 44.54 34.57 5.20
CA ASP A 260 44.67 35.54 6.27
C ASP A 260 43.45 35.54 7.21
N LEU A 261 43.71 35.51 8.52
CA LEU A 261 42.65 35.44 9.54
C LEU A 261 41.87 36.76 9.65
N PRO A 262 42.52 37.95 9.74
CA PRO A 262 41.84 39.24 9.63
C PRO A 262 40.94 39.37 8.40
N ALA A 263 41.41 38.98 7.22
CA ALA A 263 40.61 39.02 5.99
C ALA A 263 39.33 38.16 6.08
N ARG A 264 39.43 36.93 6.63
CA ARG A 264 38.24 36.10 6.89
C ARG A 264 37.30 36.74 7.91
N GLY A 265 37.84 37.30 9.00
CA GLY A 265 37.05 37.98 10.02
C GLY A 265 36.25 39.15 9.45
N ALA A 266 36.90 40.01 8.65
CA ALA A 266 36.26 41.11 7.95
C ALA A 266 35.13 40.63 7.01
N ALA A 267 35.39 39.57 6.21
CA ALA A 267 34.38 39.00 5.34
C ALA A 267 33.19 38.40 6.11
N ILE A 268 33.42 37.76 7.27
CA ILE A 268 32.36 37.23 8.14
C ILE A 268 31.53 38.38 8.73
N LEU A 269 32.16 39.44 9.24
CA LEU A 269 31.47 40.63 9.75
C LEU A 269 30.55 41.25 8.69
N ALA A 270 31.05 41.39 7.46
CA ALA A 270 30.26 41.86 6.33
C ALA A 270 29.08 40.92 6.03
N ALA A 271 29.29 39.60 6.05
CA ALA A 271 28.25 38.60 5.79
C ALA A 271 27.12 38.60 6.83
N ILE A 272 27.42 38.95 8.09
CA ILE A 272 26.43 39.04 9.17
C ILE A 272 25.83 40.43 9.34
N GLY A 273 26.14 41.37 8.44
CA GLY A 273 25.55 42.71 8.43
C GLY A 273 26.19 43.68 9.42
N CYS A 274 27.36 43.38 9.99
CA CYS A 274 28.10 44.36 10.75
C CYS A 274 28.83 45.29 9.76
N ALA A 275 28.46 46.58 9.73
CA ALA A 275 29.22 47.55 8.97
C ALA A 275 30.58 47.67 9.64
N GLN A 276 31.66 47.33 8.93
CA GLN A 276 32.97 47.80 9.35
C GLN A 276 32.88 49.32 9.31
N GLU A 277 32.93 49.94 10.48
CA GLU A 277 33.19 51.36 10.59
C GLU A 277 34.44 51.57 9.75
N HIS A 278 34.28 52.25 8.62
CA HIS A 278 35.33 52.46 7.65
C HIS A 278 36.42 53.18 8.42
N ALA A 279 37.43 52.44 8.89
CA ALA A 279 38.54 53.05 9.59
C ALA A 279 39.10 54.04 8.58
N ASP A 280 38.94 55.34 8.87
CA ASP A 280 39.53 56.38 8.06
C ASP A 280 41.01 56.01 7.90
N PRO A 281 41.54 56.01 6.66
CA PRO A 281 42.93 55.66 6.44
C PRO A 281 43.79 56.55 7.35
N PRO A 282 44.78 55.97 8.08
CA PRO A 282 45.65 56.77 8.94
C PRO A 282 46.28 57.89 8.09
N ALA A 283 46.11 59.12 8.55
CA ALA A 283 46.64 60.33 7.92
C ALA A 283 48.17 60.31 7.82
#